data_AF-A0A6G6GRU7-F1
#
_entry.id   AF-A0A6G6GRU7-F1
#
_cell.length_a   1.000
_cell.length_b   1.000
_cell.length_c   1.000
_cell.angle_alpha   90.00
_cell.angle_beta   90.00
_cell.angle_gamma   90.00
#
_symmetry.space_group_name_H-M   'P 1'
#
loop_
_entity.id
_entity.type
_entity.pdbx_description
1 polymer ?
#
loop_
_entity_poly.entity_id
_entity_poly.type
_entity_poly.pdbx_seq_one_letter_code
_entity_poly.pdbx_strand_id
1 'polypeptide(L)'
;MKLKSFYLALLAAIVLIGCSKSEDFSSFNEDDTVPEIEIGLVYRPASLRNQEIVFSVFDEDGTNITDGAVFYVNDAALSDNTFSSDTEGTFEIYAEYDDNGTNVVTDTENFSVVIPKRKVVIEDHTGTWCGYCPRITEAIERVYDETNLVSVVAIHNNDEMAVDFEGLLRDEFEVFGFPTGRINRTSNWSPPYQAEDVTSMAGEVSPVGIGIDSSIDGNTLSATISVSSEEGLTAKKLVVYLVESGIIADQTNYLNNDTNSQYFGQGDPIEDFVHDHVLRASLTDIFGNAITSTAALEEYTTTLTANVPADYDVSKLELVVMVTEEDNSAVNSQHAKVNEVKAYE
;
A
#
# COMPACT_ATOMS: atom_id res chain seq x y z
N MET A 1 29.08 76.19 28.19
CA MET A 1 29.97 75.05 28.51
C MET A 1 29.30 74.18 29.55
N LYS A 2 29.23 72.86 29.31
CA LYS A 2 28.78 71.73 30.16
C LYS A 2 27.39 71.13 29.89
N LEU A 3 27.47 69.88 29.45
CA LEU A 3 26.49 68.78 29.34
C LEU A 3 25.63 68.55 30.59
N LYS A 4 24.44 67.96 30.37
CA LYS A 4 23.80 66.79 31.06
C LYS A 4 22.44 66.50 30.37
N SER A 5 22.21 65.29 29.82
CA SER A 5 21.43 64.16 30.40
C SER A 5 19.98 64.54 30.80
N PHE A 6 18.89 63.78 30.60
CA PHE A 6 18.52 62.48 30.00
C PHE A 6 16.97 62.35 30.20
N TYR A 7 16.28 61.50 29.41
CA TYR A 7 14.90 60.94 29.60
C TYR A 7 13.66 61.89 29.50
N LEU A 8 12.74 61.74 28.54
CA LEU A 8 11.70 60.69 28.29
C LEU A 8 10.41 60.86 29.16
N ALA A 9 9.30 61.27 28.52
CA ALA A 9 7.89 60.89 28.79
C ALA A 9 6.95 61.71 27.85
N LEU A 10 6.19 61.08 26.93
CA LEU A 10 4.76 60.68 27.04
C LEU A 10 3.80 61.91 27.03
N LEU A 11 2.69 62.04 26.30
CA LEU A 11 1.69 61.13 25.70
C LEU A 11 0.72 61.96 24.81
N ALA A 12 -0.11 61.26 24.02
CA ALA A 12 -1.46 61.61 23.49
C ALA A 12 -1.51 62.06 22.00
N ALA A 13 -1.87 61.18 21.06
CA ALA A 13 -3.16 60.52 20.77
C ALA A 13 -3.98 61.28 19.72
N ILE A 14 -3.96 60.76 18.48
CA ILE A 14 -5.03 60.97 17.51
C ILE A 14 -5.42 59.58 16.98
N VAL A 15 -6.63 59.18 17.33
CA VAL A 15 -7.36 58.06 16.75
C VAL A 15 -7.81 58.46 15.36
N LEU A 16 -7.45 57.67 14.34
CA LEU A 16 -8.17 57.63 13.08
C LEU A 16 -8.63 56.18 12.86
N ILE A 17 -9.94 56.06 12.73
CA ILE A 17 -10.70 54.86 12.43
C ILE A 17 -10.48 54.51 10.96
N GLY A 18 -10.13 53.25 10.69
CA GLY A 18 -10.08 52.68 9.35
C GLY A 18 -10.17 51.17 9.43
N CYS A 19 -11.38 50.63 9.48
CA CYS A 19 -11.61 49.21 9.26
C CYS A 19 -11.29 48.87 7.80
N SER A 20 -10.27 48.06 7.59
CA SER A 20 -10.26 47.07 6.52
C SER A 20 -10.15 45.72 7.21
N LYS A 21 -11.02 44.79 6.82
CA LYS A 21 -11.17 43.45 7.37
C LYS A 21 -9.80 42.83 7.70
N SER A 22 -9.70 42.20 8.87
CA SER A 22 -8.72 41.14 9.05
C SER A 22 -9.06 40.07 8.01
N GLU A 23 -8.16 39.89 7.03
CA GLU A 23 -8.15 38.71 6.18
C GLU A 23 -8.09 37.51 7.14
N ASP A 24 -9.18 36.76 7.17
CA ASP A 24 -9.32 35.54 7.94
C ASP A 24 -8.61 34.45 7.15
N PHE A 25 -7.37 34.12 7.53
CA PHE A 25 -6.58 33.06 6.91
C PHE A 25 -7.06 31.65 7.35
N SER A 26 -8.28 31.51 7.84
CA SER A 26 -8.86 30.23 8.27
C SER A 26 -9.55 29.46 7.13
N SER A 27 -9.24 29.78 5.86
CA SER A 27 -9.81 29.09 4.70
C SER A 27 -8.76 28.51 3.75
N PHE A 28 -7.57 28.17 4.24
CA PHE A 28 -6.66 27.28 3.52
C PHE A 28 -7.02 25.84 3.85
N ASN A 29 -8.12 25.37 3.27
CA ASN A 29 -8.28 23.97 2.88
C ASN A 29 -8.22 23.95 1.35
N GLU A 30 -7.04 24.21 0.81
CA GLU A 30 -6.60 23.69 -0.48
C GLU A 30 -5.57 22.64 -0.05
N ASP A 31 -5.84 21.34 -0.23
CA ASP A 31 -5.33 20.62 -1.41
C ASP A 31 -4.03 21.22 -1.94
N ASP A 32 -3.04 21.34 -1.05
CA ASP A 32 -1.71 21.85 -1.35
C ASP A 32 -0.85 20.71 -1.90
N THR A 33 -1.40 19.96 -2.85
CA THR A 33 -0.60 19.16 -3.75
C THR A 33 -0.10 20.12 -4.82
N VAL A 34 1.09 20.69 -4.62
CA VAL A 34 1.83 21.28 -5.73
C VAL A 34 1.94 20.17 -6.78
N PRO A 35 1.36 20.31 -7.99
CA PRO A 35 1.47 19.26 -8.99
C PRO A 35 2.95 19.04 -9.27
N GLU A 36 3.41 17.81 -9.10
CA GLU A 36 4.76 17.43 -9.45
C GLU A 36 4.95 17.71 -10.95
N ILE A 37 5.98 18.48 -11.29
CA ILE A 37 6.27 18.78 -12.68
C ILE A 37 6.91 17.53 -13.27
N GLU A 38 6.18 16.85 -14.15
CA GLU A 38 6.72 15.74 -14.93
C GLU A 38 7.77 16.27 -15.91
N ILE A 39 8.94 15.63 -15.94
CA ILE A 39 10.05 15.96 -16.84
C ILE A 39 10.57 14.65 -17.44
N GLY A 40 10.88 14.67 -18.73
CA GLY A 40 11.42 13.52 -19.44
C GLY A 40 10.37 12.50 -19.84
N LEU A 41 10.79 11.25 -19.97
CA LEU A 41 9.94 10.14 -20.38
C LEU A 41 9.06 9.68 -19.21
N VAL A 42 7.75 9.72 -19.40
CA VAL A 42 6.74 9.27 -18.43
C VAL A 42 6.03 8.04 -18.98
N TYR A 43 5.95 7.00 -18.15
CA TYR A 43 5.36 5.72 -18.49
C TYR A 43 4.99 4.94 -17.23
N ARG A 44 4.11 3.95 -17.38
CA ARG A 44 3.78 3.04 -16.28
C ARG A 44 4.87 1.97 -16.12
N PRO A 45 5.40 1.72 -14.91
CA PRO A 45 6.50 0.76 -14.70
C PRO A 45 6.11 -0.70 -15.00
N ALA A 46 4.82 -1.05 -14.90
CA ALA A 46 4.32 -2.34 -15.36
C ALA A 46 2.88 -2.25 -15.91
N SER A 47 2.50 -3.17 -16.79
CA SER A 47 1.12 -3.37 -17.25
C SER A 47 0.76 -4.85 -17.28
N LEU A 48 -0.54 -5.15 -17.29
CA LEU A 48 -0.98 -6.51 -17.61
C LEU A 48 -0.70 -6.81 -19.08
N ARG A 49 -0.59 -8.09 -19.44
CA ARG A 49 -0.56 -8.48 -20.86
C ARG A 49 -1.79 -7.95 -21.59
N ASN A 50 -1.59 -7.53 -22.83
CA ASN A 50 -2.55 -6.86 -23.71
C ASN A 50 -3.08 -5.50 -23.19
N GLN A 51 -2.68 -5.07 -22.00
CA GLN A 51 -3.02 -3.72 -21.53
C GLN A 51 -2.18 -2.71 -22.30
N GLU A 52 -2.82 -1.65 -22.76
CA GLU A 52 -2.15 -0.53 -23.39
C GLU A 52 -1.38 0.29 -22.34
N ILE A 53 -0.11 0.57 -22.63
CA ILE A 53 0.70 1.55 -21.94
C ILE A 53 0.78 2.77 -22.83
N VAL A 54 0.53 3.95 -22.26
CA VAL A 54 0.70 5.23 -22.92
C VAL A 54 2.03 5.84 -22.45
N PHE A 55 2.83 6.29 -23.41
CA PHE A 55 4.09 7.00 -23.17
C PHE A 55 3.89 8.49 -23.38
N SER A 56 4.56 9.30 -22.58
CA SER A 56 4.61 10.75 -22.76
C SER A 56 6.02 11.26 -22.58
N VAL A 57 6.33 12.40 -23.19
CA VAL A 57 7.59 13.12 -22.96
C VAL A 57 7.28 14.56 -22.60
N PHE A 58 7.93 15.04 -21.53
CA PHE A 58 7.86 16.43 -21.08
C PHE A 58 9.25 17.07 -21.13
N ASP A 59 9.32 18.33 -21.53
CA ASP A 59 10.58 19.09 -21.55
C ASP A 59 10.99 19.58 -20.15
N GLU A 60 12.12 20.29 -20.06
CA GLU A 60 12.66 20.84 -18.80
C GLU A 60 11.73 21.87 -18.14
N ASP A 61 10.79 22.46 -18.89
CA ASP A 61 9.79 23.40 -18.41
C ASP A 61 8.47 22.70 -18.01
N GLY A 62 8.39 21.36 -18.16
CA GLY A 62 7.18 20.56 -17.91
C GLY A 62 6.14 20.65 -19.03
N THR A 63 6.53 21.08 -20.23
CA THR A 63 5.64 21.11 -21.39
C THR A 63 5.57 19.74 -22.03
N ASN A 64 4.36 19.23 -22.26
CA ASN A 64 4.16 17.97 -22.98
C ASN A 64 4.56 18.13 -24.46
N ILE A 65 5.56 17.38 -24.89
CA ILE A 65 6.11 17.36 -26.26
C ILE A 65 5.90 16.01 -26.97
N THR A 66 5.00 15.17 -26.45
CA THR A 66 4.74 13.79 -26.91
C THR A 66 4.43 13.71 -28.41
N ASP A 67 3.66 14.66 -28.95
CA ASP A 67 3.30 14.70 -30.39
C ASP A 67 4.52 14.87 -31.33
N GLY A 68 5.63 15.40 -30.80
CA GLY A 68 6.89 15.59 -31.52
C GLY A 68 7.90 14.46 -31.32
N ALA A 69 7.58 13.47 -30.49
CA ALA A 69 8.47 12.39 -30.11
C ALA A 69 8.21 11.10 -30.90
N VAL A 70 9.26 10.31 -31.12
CA VAL A 70 9.19 8.94 -31.63
C VAL A 70 9.65 8.01 -30.51
N PHE A 71 8.79 7.07 -30.13
CA PHE A 71 9.06 6.11 -29.07
C PHE A 71 9.63 4.81 -29.65
N TYR A 72 10.51 4.16 -28.90
CA TYR A 72 11.17 2.92 -29.29
C TYR A 72 11.03 1.89 -28.18
N VAL A 73 10.48 0.72 -28.49
CA VAL A 73 10.44 -0.43 -27.57
C VAL A 73 11.35 -1.53 -28.09
N ASN A 74 12.36 -1.93 -27.31
CA ASN A 74 13.39 -2.90 -27.73
C ASN A 74 13.99 -2.55 -29.12
N ASP A 75 14.44 -1.31 -29.29
CA ASP A 75 14.97 -0.72 -30.54
C ASP A 75 13.97 -0.62 -31.72
N ALA A 76 12.71 -1.04 -31.54
CA ALA A 76 11.68 -0.95 -32.57
C ALA A 76 10.88 0.34 -32.41
N ALA A 77 10.93 1.21 -33.44
CA ALA A 77 10.15 2.44 -33.49
C ALA A 77 8.64 2.14 -33.50
N LEU A 78 7.89 2.82 -32.65
CA LEU A 78 6.44 2.76 -32.59
C LEU A 78 5.81 3.75 -33.57
N SER A 79 4.62 3.40 -34.08
CA SER A 79 3.83 4.30 -34.93
C SER A 79 3.01 5.32 -34.15
N ASP A 80 2.85 5.08 -32.84
CA ASP A 80 2.08 5.88 -31.91
C ASP A 80 2.81 5.92 -30.55
N ASN A 81 2.32 6.70 -29.60
CA ASN A 81 2.87 6.76 -28.25
C ASN A 81 2.36 5.64 -27.32
N THR A 82 1.83 4.54 -27.87
CA THR A 82 1.29 3.43 -27.09
C THR A 82 1.92 2.09 -27.43
N PHE A 83 1.95 1.20 -26.45
CA PHE A 83 2.45 -0.17 -26.59
C PHE A 83 1.60 -1.17 -25.81
N SER A 84 1.46 -2.38 -26.34
CA SER A 84 0.96 -3.53 -25.59
C SER A 84 1.66 -4.80 -26.07
N SER A 85 1.72 -5.80 -25.19
CA SER A 85 2.29 -7.13 -25.50
C SER A 85 1.41 -8.22 -24.91
N ASP A 86 1.20 -9.30 -25.66
CA ASP A 86 0.56 -10.52 -25.15
C ASP A 86 1.51 -11.42 -24.34
N THR A 87 2.80 -11.09 -24.39
CA THR A 87 3.89 -11.85 -23.80
C THR A 87 4.44 -11.13 -22.59
N GLU A 88 4.52 -11.85 -21.47
CA GLU A 88 5.15 -11.39 -20.22
C GLU A 88 6.66 -11.21 -20.40
N GLY A 89 7.20 -10.14 -19.83
CA GLY A 89 8.63 -9.83 -19.91
C GLY A 89 8.96 -8.39 -19.59
N THR A 90 10.25 -8.09 -19.58
CA THR A 90 10.79 -6.73 -19.45
C THR A 90 11.08 -6.16 -20.84
N PHE A 91 10.76 -4.89 -21.02
CA PHE A 91 10.91 -4.16 -22.26
C PHE A 91 11.69 -2.87 -22.00
N GLU A 92 12.61 -2.54 -22.91
CA GLU A 92 13.35 -1.29 -22.90
C GLU A 92 12.56 -0.22 -23.66
N ILE A 93 12.49 1.00 -23.12
CA ILE A 93 11.82 2.15 -23.73
C ILE A 93 12.74 3.37 -23.74
N TYR A 94 12.75 4.09 -24.86
CA TYR A 94 13.28 5.44 -24.95
C TYR A 94 12.52 6.24 -26.00
N ALA A 95 12.68 7.56 -26.00
CA ALA A 95 12.09 8.45 -26.98
C ALA A 95 13.15 9.33 -27.66
N GLU A 96 12.93 9.63 -28.94
CA GLU A 96 13.68 10.63 -29.70
C GLU A 96 12.79 11.82 -30.05
N TYR A 97 13.26 13.06 -29.88
CA TYR A 97 12.53 14.27 -30.24
C TYR A 97 13.46 15.40 -30.68
N ASP A 98 12.93 16.37 -31.43
CA ASP A 98 13.68 17.58 -31.82
C ASP A 98 13.55 18.66 -30.75
N ASP A 99 14.68 19.09 -30.21
CA ASP A 99 14.79 20.32 -29.42
C ASP A 99 15.59 21.35 -30.22
N ASN A 100 14.88 22.32 -30.79
CA ASN A 100 15.45 23.46 -31.52
C ASN A 100 16.46 23.06 -32.62
N GLY A 101 16.17 21.98 -33.38
CA GLY A 101 17.03 21.46 -34.44
C GLY A 101 18.11 20.48 -33.96
N THR A 102 18.10 20.10 -32.69
CA THR A 102 18.96 19.06 -32.12
C THR A 102 18.11 17.82 -31.82
N ASN A 103 18.50 16.66 -32.36
CA ASN A 103 17.86 15.40 -31.96
C ASN A 103 18.31 15.03 -30.55
N VAL A 104 17.36 14.93 -29.63
CA VAL A 104 17.55 14.50 -28.24
C VAL A 104 17.02 13.09 -28.10
N VAL A 105 17.74 12.26 -27.35
CA VAL A 105 17.35 10.90 -27.00
C VAL A 105 17.23 10.83 -25.49
N THR A 106 16.11 10.34 -24.96
CA THR A 106 15.97 10.12 -23.52
C THR A 106 16.88 8.99 -23.06
N ASP A 107 17.12 8.90 -21.75
CA ASP A 107 17.72 7.69 -21.19
C ASP A 107 16.84 6.48 -21.50
N THR A 108 17.48 5.32 -21.67
CA THR A 108 16.78 4.05 -21.86
C THR A 108 16.32 3.52 -20.52
N GLU A 109 15.03 3.31 -20.41
CA GLU A 109 14.35 2.87 -19.21
C GLU A 109 13.71 1.50 -19.40
N ASN A 110 13.25 0.87 -18.32
CA ASN A 110 12.60 -0.44 -18.37
C ASN A 110 11.18 -0.40 -17.82
N PHE A 111 10.28 -1.14 -18.46
CA PHE A 111 8.96 -1.48 -17.95
C PHE A 111 8.67 -2.97 -18.12
N SER A 112 7.68 -3.48 -17.39
CA SER A 112 7.32 -4.90 -17.43
C SER A 112 5.89 -5.12 -17.92
N VAL A 113 5.69 -6.17 -18.70
CA VAL A 113 4.36 -6.73 -18.97
C VAL A 113 4.25 -7.98 -18.13
N VAL A 114 3.20 -8.07 -17.30
CA VAL A 114 3.04 -9.14 -16.30
C VAL A 114 1.76 -9.94 -16.51
N ILE A 115 1.78 -11.20 -16.05
CA ILE A 115 0.59 -11.99 -15.82
C ILE A 115 0.41 -12.12 -14.32
N PRO A 116 -0.57 -11.40 -13.72
CA PRO A 116 -0.68 -11.33 -12.27
C PRO A 116 -0.76 -12.71 -11.61
N LYS A 117 -0.02 -12.86 -10.52
CA LYS A 117 0.02 -14.08 -9.72
C LYS A 117 -0.73 -13.86 -8.44
N ARG A 118 -1.53 -14.85 -8.04
CA ARG A 118 -2.31 -14.77 -6.82
C ARG A 118 -1.39 -14.74 -5.61
N LYS A 119 -1.46 -13.67 -4.83
CA LYS A 119 -0.95 -13.64 -3.46
C LYS A 119 -2.09 -13.97 -2.51
N VAL A 120 -1.92 -15.06 -1.76
CA VAL A 120 -2.96 -15.56 -0.84
C VAL A 120 -2.97 -14.70 0.42
N VAL A 121 -4.16 -14.26 0.83
CA VAL A 121 -4.34 -13.52 2.07
C VAL A 121 -4.46 -14.51 3.23
N ILE A 122 -3.68 -14.28 4.28
CA ILE A 122 -3.84 -14.96 5.58
C ILE A 122 -4.22 -13.90 6.62
N GLU A 123 -5.40 -14.03 7.20
CA GLU A 123 -5.84 -13.23 8.34
C GLU A 123 -5.70 -14.07 9.61
N ASP A 124 -4.73 -13.75 10.47
CA ASP A 124 -4.48 -14.43 11.74
C ASP A 124 -5.20 -13.70 12.87
N HIS A 125 -6.35 -14.22 13.28
CA HIS A 125 -7.05 -13.74 14.47
C HIS A 125 -6.36 -14.29 15.71
N THR A 126 -5.75 -13.39 16.48
CA THR A 126 -4.76 -13.71 17.53
C THR A 126 -4.90 -12.82 18.77
N GLY A 127 -4.00 -13.01 19.74
CA GLY A 127 -3.85 -12.14 20.91
C GLY A 127 -2.72 -12.60 21.83
N THR A 128 -2.07 -11.67 22.52
CA THR A 128 -0.93 -11.97 23.42
C THR A 128 -1.31 -12.92 24.56
N TRP A 129 -2.57 -12.88 25.00
CA TRP A 129 -3.09 -13.77 26.05
C TRP A 129 -3.38 -15.21 25.59
N CYS A 130 -3.37 -15.47 24.28
CA CYS A 130 -3.79 -16.73 23.69
C CYS A 130 -2.65 -17.76 23.61
N GLY A 131 -2.65 -18.73 24.54
CA GLY A 131 -1.58 -19.72 24.66
C GLY A 131 -1.35 -20.66 23.47
N TYR A 132 -2.32 -20.79 22.55
CA TYR A 132 -2.15 -21.60 21.33
C TYR A 132 -1.88 -20.78 20.08
N CYS A 133 -1.97 -19.44 20.16
CA CYS A 133 -1.78 -18.56 19.01
C CYS A 133 -0.39 -18.63 18.37
N PRO A 134 0.71 -18.92 19.10
CA PRO A 134 2.02 -19.13 18.46
C PRO A 134 2.02 -20.21 17.36
N ARG A 135 1.07 -21.16 17.38
CA ARG A 135 0.96 -22.20 16.33
C ARG A 135 0.66 -21.63 14.94
N ILE A 136 -0.13 -20.57 14.84
CA ILE A 136 -0.43 -19.96 13.54
C ILE A 136 0.76 -19.11 13.09
N THR A 137 1.41 -18.38 14.00
CA THR A 137 2.68 -17.69 13.70
C THR A 137 3.72 -18.65 13.11
N GLU A 138 3.94 -19.79 13.75
CA GLU A 138 4.82 -20.86 13.23
C GLU A 138 4.35 -21.39 11.86
N ALA A 139 3.04 -21.50 11.63
CA ALA A 139 2.51 -21.97 10.36
C ALA A 139 2.75 -20.95 9.22
N ILE A 140 2.62 -19.66 9.51
CA ILE A 140 2.91 -18.57 8.58
C ILE A 140 4.39 -18.55 8.22
N GLU A 141 5.29 -18.75 9.18
CA GLU A 141 6.73 -18.89 8.90
C GLU A 141 7.03 -20.05 7.94
N ARG A 142 6.38 -21.21 8.14
CA ARG A 142 6.50 -22.34 7.20
C ARG A 142 5.96 -22.02 5.80
N VAL A 143 4.94 -21.17 5.69
CA VAL A 143 4.45 -20.70 4.40
C VAL A 143 5.51 -19.81 3.73
N TYR A 144 6.14 -18.89 4.48
CA TYR A 144 7.22 -18.04 3.97
C TYR A 144 8.47 -18.83 3.55
N ASP A 145 8.75 -19.97 4.17
CA ASP A 145 9.81 -20.90 3.74
C ASP A 145 9.55 -21.50 2.34
N GLU A 146 8.28 -21.54 1.90
CA GLU A 146 7.87 -22.14 0.63
C GLU A 146 7.54 -21.09 -0.45
N THR A 147 7.00 -19.93 -0.07
CA THR A 147 6.55 -18.90 -1.02
C THR A 147 6.50 -17.49 -0.41
N ASN A 148 6.77 -16.48 -1.24
CA ASN A 148 6.55 -15.06 -0.90
C ASN A 148 5.23 -14.52 -1.48
N LEU A 149 4.41 -15.38 -2.09
CA LEU A 149 3.14 -15.00 -2.70
C LEU A 149 1.99 -15.07 -1.69
N VAL A 150 2.18 -14.38 -0.57
CA VAL A 150 1.19 -14.26 0.50
C VAL A 150 1.17 -12.84 1.07
N SER A 151 0.02 -12.41 1.54
CA SER A 151 -0.13 -11.17 2.31
C SER A 151 -0.75 -11.54 3.66
N VAL A 152 -0.11 -11.13 4.74
CA VAL A 152 -0.49 -11.54 6.10
C VAL A 152 -1.02 -10.34 6.87
N VAL A 153 -2.05 -10.57 7.67
CA VAL A 153 -2.62 -9.56 8.59
C VAL A 153 -2.91 -10.25 9.93
N ALA A 154 -2.18 -9.86 10.98
CA ALA A 154 -2.42 -10.32 12.34
C ALA A 154 -3.43 -9.40 13.03
N ILE A 155 -4.60 -9.94 13.34
CA ILE A 155 -5.75 -9.23 13.90
C ILE A 155 -5.82 -9.57 15.38
N HIS A 156 -5.28 -8.67 16.20
CA HIS A 156 -5.19 -8.81 17.64
C HIS A 156 -6.52 -8.50 18.34
N ASN A 157 -6.91 -9.33 19.31
CA ASN A 157 -8.12 -9.16 20.11
C ASN A 157 -7.79 -8.88 21.59
N ASN A 158 -8.41 -7.82 22.14
CA ASN A 158 -8.41 -7.52 23.58
C ASN A 158 -7.02 -7.52 24.24
N ASP A 159 -6.02 -6.97 23.55
CA ASP A 159 -4.67 -6.69 24.05
C ASP A 159 -4.19 -5.31 23.58
N GLU A 160 -2.91 -4.99 23.82
CA GLU A 160 -2.32 -3.69 23.50
C GLU A 160 -2.16 -3.40 22.00
N MET A 161 -2.29 -4.42 21.15
CA MET A 161 -2.18 -4.33 19.69
C MET A 161 -3.56 -4.36 19.00
N ALA A 162 -4.64 -4.56 19.76
CA ALA A 162 -5.98 -4.64 19.21
C ALA A 162 -6.47 -3.28 18.68
N VAL A 163 -7.14 -3.31 17.52
CA VAL A 163 -7.83 -2.16 16.94
C VAL A 163 -9.29 -2.10 17.37
N ASP A 164 -9.84 -0.89 17.55
CA ASP A 164 -11.21 -0.68 18.05
C ASP A 164 -12.29 -1.40 17.22
N PHE A 165 -12.05 -1.59 15.91
CA PHE A 165 -12.98 -2.22 14.98
C PHE A 165 -12.79 -3.74 14.84
N GLU A 166 -11.85 -4.37 15.56
CA GLU A 166 -11.57 -5.81 15.43
C GLU A 166 -12.83 -6.67 15.59
N GLY A 167 -13.69 -6.32 16.54
CA GLY A 167 -14.91 -7.08 16.82
C GLY A 167 -15.85 -7.18 15.61
N LEU A 168 -15.82 -6.20 14.70
CA LEU A 168 -16.61 -6.22 13.47
C LEU A 168 -16.06 -7.23 12.46
N LEU A 169 -14.73 -7.29 12.30
CA LEU A 169 -14.08 -8.31 11.44
C LEU A 169 -14.37 -9.71 11.96
N ARG A 170 -14.27 -9.87 13.29
CA ARG A 170 -14.53 -11.13 13.96
C ARG A 170 -15.98 -11.60 13.76
N ASP A 171 -16.94 -10.68 13.87
CA ASP A 171 -18.37 -11.00 13.70
C ASP A 171 -18.72 -11.32 12.24
N GLU A 172 -18.18 -10.56 11.28
CA GLU A 172 -18.41 -10.79 9.84
C GLU A 172 -17.87 -12.15 9.39
N PHE A 173 -16.67 -12.51 9.84
CA PHE A 173 -16.01 -13.76 9.43
C PHE A 173 -16.26 -14.93 10.37
N GLU A 174 -17.24 -14.80 11.27
CA GLU A 174 -17.70 -15.84 12.20
C GLU A 174 -16.58 -16.45 13.04
N VAL A 175 -15.65 -15.61 13.50
CA VAL A 175 -14.51 -16.02 14.33
C VAL A 175 -14.94 -16.03 15.81
N PHE A 176 -15.09 -17.22 16.39
CA PHE A 176 -15.57 -17.36 17.77
C PHE A 176 -14.52 -17.86 18.76
N GLY A 177 -13.29 -18.08 18.31
CA GLY A 177 -12.19 -18.58 19.13
C GLY A 177 -10.83 -18.24 18.55
N PHE A 178 -9.83 -18.28 19.42
CA PHE A 178 -8.45 -17.92 19.10
C PHE A 178 -7.50 -19.11 19.39
N PRO A 179 -6.51 -19.37 18.53
CA PRO A 179 -6.29 -18.68 17.26
C PRO A 179 -7.30 -19.11 16.18
N THR A 180 -7.53 -18.25 15.20
CA THR A 180 -8.20 -18.61 13.93
C THR A 180 -7.46 -17.96 12.77
N GLY A 181 -6.90 -18.77 11.88
CA GLY A 181 -6.39 -18.29 10.59
C GLY A 181 -7.49 -18.38 9.54
N ARG A 182 -7.68 -17.34 8.72
CA ARG A 182 -8.53 -17.40 7.53
C ARG A 182 -7.73 -17.22 6.27
N ILE A 183 -8.04 -18.02 5.26
CA ILE A 183 -7.36 -18.01 3.97
C ILE A 183 -8.30 -17.41 2.91
N ASN A 184 -7.86 -16.33 2.26
CA ASN A 184 -8.62 -15.57 1.25
C ASN A 184 -10.05 -15.21 1.67
N ARG A 185 -10.33 -15.14 2.98
CA ARG A 185 -11.68 -15.05 3.57
C ARG A 185 -12.65 -16.17 3.18
N THR A 186 -12.23 -17.19 2.44
CA THR A 186 -13.10 -18.28 1.98
C THR A 186 -13.16 -19.47 2.94
N SER A 187 -12.09 -19.72 3.70
CA SER A 187 -12.02 -20.85 4.62
C SER A 187 -11.24 -20.55 5.89
N ASN A 188 -11.53 -21.30 6.95
CA ASN A 188 -10.70 -21.33 8.15
C ASN A 188 -9.52 -22.28 7.92
N TRP A 189 -8.31 -21.79 8.16
CA TRP A 189 -7.12 -22.62 8.22
C TRP A 189 -7.19 -23.51 9.45
N SER A 190 -7.29 -24.81 9.22
CA SER A 190 -7.55 -25.77 10.29
C SER A 190 -6.27 -26.47 10.75
N PRO A 191 -6.16 -26.84 12.03
CA PRO A 191 -5.07 -27.69 12.51
C PRO A 191 -4.94 -28.95 11.63
N PRO A 192 -3.72 -29.34 11.25
CA PRO A 192 -2.44 -28.90 11.82
C PRO A 192 -1.82 -27.64 11.17
N TYR A 193 -2.59 -26.85 10.41
CA TYR A 193 -2.12 -25.64 9.71
C TYR A 193 -0.99 -25.96 8.73
N GLN A 194 -1.29 -26.81 7.74
CA GLN A 194 -0.30 -27.20 6.74
C GLN A 194 -0.03 -26.03 5.82
N ALA A 195 1.25 -25.75 5.52
CA ALA A 195 1.63 -24.70 4.58
C ALA A 195 1.01 -24.94 3.18
N GLU A 196 0.90 -26.20 2.76
CA GLU A 196 0.28 -26.61 1.49
C GLU A 196 -1.18 -26.14 1.34
N ASP A 197 -1.92 -25.95 2.44
CA ASP A 197 -3.28 -25.40 2.40
C ASP A 197 -3.30 -23.95 1.87
N VAL A 198 -2.18 -23.24 1.94
CA VAL A 198 -1.96 -21.89 1.41
C VAL A 198 -1.17 -21.96 0.10
N THR A 199 -0.03 -22.66 0.10
CA THR A 199 0.94 -22.61 -1.01
C THR A 199 0.42 -23.28 -2.28
N SER A 200 -0.56 -24.19 -2.18
CA SER A 200 -1.25 -24.76 -3.34
C SER A 200 -2.08 -23.75 -4.15
N MET A 201 -2.51 -22.64 -3.53
CA MET A 201 -3.26 -21.57 -4.20
C MET A 201 -2.36 -20.39 -4.62
N ALA A 202 -1.19 -20.27 -3.98
CA ALA A 202 -0.26 -19.19 -4.22
C ALA A 202 0.39 -19.33 -5.62
N GLY A 203 0.46 -18.23 -6.37
CA GLY A 203 1.07 -18.25 -7.70
C GLY A 203 0.18 -18.74 -8.83
N GLU A 204 -1.06 -19.13 -8.56
CA GLU A 204 -2.05 -19.32 -9.63
C GLU A 204 -2.27 -18.00 -10.39
N VAL A 205 -2.59 -18.09 -11.67
CA VAL A 205 -2.91 -16.89 -12.46
C VAL A 205 -4.12 -16.20 -11.85
N SER A 206 -3.99 -14.89 -11.65
CA SER A 206 -5.06 -14.00 -11.25
C SER A 206 -5.41 -13.08 -12.43
N PRO A 207 -6.71 -12.82 -12.69
CA PRO A 207 -7.07 -11.79 -13.66
C PRO A 207 -6.74 -10.38 -13.16
N VAL A 208 -6.62 -10.19 -11.84
CA VAL A 208 -6.43 -8.89 -11.18
C VAL A 208 -4.97 -8.67 -10.80
N GLY A 209 -4.38 -7.56 -11.26
CA GLY A 209 -3.11 -7.02 -10.77
C GLY A 209 -3.34 -5.76 -9.94
N ILE A 210 -2.52 -5.57 -8.90
CA ILE A 210 -2.62 -4.45 -7.97
C ILE A 210 -1.27 -3.72 -7.92
N GLY A 211 -1.29 -2.40 -8.09
CA GLY A 211 -0.15 -1.51 -7.90
C GLY A 211 -0.35 -0.66 -6.64
N ILE A 212 0.74 -0.38 -5.94
CA ILE A 212 0.77 0.40 -4.70
C ILE A 212 1.87 1.44 -4.83
N ASP A 213 1.52 2.71 -4.69
CA ASP A 213 2.49 3.80 -4.52
C ASP A 213 2.12 4.52 -3.23
N SER A 214 3.05 4.56 -2.28
CA SER A 214 2.79 5.20 -1.00
C SER A 214 3.92 6.13 -0.58
N SER A 215 3.57 7.20 0.10
CA SER A 215 4.50 8.15 0.68
C SER A 215 3.99 8.67 2.01
N ILE A 216 4.90 9.14 2.85
CA ILE A 216 4.55 9.80 4.11
C ILE A 216 5.15 11.20 4.14
N ASP A 217 4.30 12.19 4.43
CA ASP A 217 4.72 13.56 4.73
C ASP A 217 4.26 13.93 6.15
N GLY A 218 5.22 14.26 7.01
CA GLY A 218 4.98 14.40 8.44
C GLY A 218 4.40 13.11 9.04
N ASN A 219 3.11 13.14 9.39
CA ASN A 219 2.35 11.99 9.88
C ASN A 219 1.21 11.58 8.95
N THR A 220 1.12 12.16 7.75
CA THR A 220 0.09 11.83 6.78
C THR A 220 0.65 10.83 5.78
N LEU A 221 0.13 9.61 5.83
CA LEU A 221 0.33 8.60 4.81
C LEU A 221 -0.61 8.89 3.63
N SER A 222 -0.05 8.95 2.43
CA SER A 222 -0.78 8.94 1.17
C SER A 222 -0.49 7.64 0.43
N ALA A 223 -1.52 6.97 -0.06
CA ALA A 223 -1.41 5.71 -0.78
C ALA A 223 -2.28 5.74 -2.04
N THR A 224 -1.64 5.75 -3.20
CA THR A 224 -2.28 5.57 -4.49
C THR A 224 -2.30 4.09 -4.84
N ILE A 225 -3.51 3.56 -4.98
CA ILE A 225 -3.74 2.17 -5.36
C ILE A 225 -4.27 2.13 -6.77
N SER A 226 -3.61 1.35 -7.63
CA SER A 226 -4.04 1.08 -8.99
C SER A 226 -4.47 -0.39 -9.11
N VAL A 227 -5.59 -0.64 -9.77
CA VAL A 227 -6.12 -1.99 -9.98
C VAL A 227 -6.45 -2.13 -11.46
N SER A 228 -5.85 -3.13 -12.10
CA SER A 228 -6.15 -3.51 -13.48
C SER A 228 -6.53 -4.98 -13.53
N SER A 229 -7.41 -5.34 -14.46
CA SER A 229 -7.88 -6.72 -14.60
C SER A 229 -8.05 -7.14 -16.05
N GLU A 230 -7.71 -8.38 -16.38
CA GLU A 230 -7.95 -8.97 -17.72
C GLU A 230 -9.45 -9.10 -18.04
N GLU A 231 -10.29 -9.03 -17.02
CA GLU A 231 -11.74 -8.99 -17.09
C GLU A 231 -12.26 -7.66 -16.53
N GLY A 232 -13.45 -7.23 -16.94
CA GLY A 232 -14.04 -6.00 -16.40
C GLY A 232 -14.29 -6.11 -14.89
N LEU A 233 -13.84 -5.11 -14.13
CA LEU A 233 -14.11 -5.04 -12.69
C LEU A 233 -15.59 -4.72 -12.49
N THR A 234 -16.33 -5.63 -11.84
CA THR A 234 -17.75 -5.46 -11.54
C THR A 234 -18.03 -6.00 -10.14
N ALA A 235 -18.76 -5.21 -9.34
CA ALA A 235 -19.13 -5.57 -7.96
C ALA A 235 -17.94 -6.05 -7.11
N LYS A 236 -16.77 -5.43 -7.28
CA LYS A 236 -15.56 -5.69 -6.47
C LYS A 236 -15.41 -4.65 -5.37
N LYS A 237 -14.70 -5.01 -4.32
CA LYS A 237 -14.30 -4.09 -3.26
C LYS A 237 -12.78 -4.01 -3.16
N LEU A 238 -12.29 -2.83 -2.80
CA LEU A 238 -10.91 -2.56 -2.47
C LEU A 238 -10.77 -2.47 -0.95
N VAL A 239 -9.94 -3.31 -0.36
CA VAL A 239 -9.56 -3.24 1.05
C VAL A 239 -8.10 -2.82 1.14
N VAL A 240 -7.81 -1.80 1.95
CA VAL A 240 -6.43 -1.35 2.21
C VAL A 240 -6.22 -1.30 3.71
N TYR A 241 -5.32 -2.15 4.20
CA TYR A 241 -4.92 -2.22 5.59
C TYR A 241 -3.49 -1.72 5.77
N LEU A 242 -3.25 -1.04 6.87
CA LEU A 242 -1.92 -0.71 7.37
C LEU A 242 -1.56 -1.73 8.44
N VAL A 243 -0.43 -2.40 8.27
CA VAL A 243 0.12 -3.35 9.23
C VAL A 243 1.48 -2.90 9.74
N GLU A 244 1.85 -3.31 10.94
CA GLU A 244 3.17 -3.07 11.53
C GLU A 244 3.82 -4.38 11.97
N SER A 245 5.09 -4.57 11.58
CA SER A 245 5.88 -5.73 11.99
C SER A 245 6.88 -5.40 13.09
N GLY A 246 7.43 -6.42 13.74
CA GLY A 246 8.51 -6.27 14.71
C GLY A 246 8.15 -5.58 16.02
N ILE A 247 6.88 -5.68 16.46
CA ILE A 247 6.44 -5.19 17.77
C ILE A 247 6.84 -6.23 18.83
N ILE A 248 7.38 -5.78 19.97
CA ILE A 248 7.85 -6.67 21.03
C ILE A 248 6.85 -6.67 22.18
N ALA A 249 6.32 -7.84 22.51
CA ALA A 249 5.42 -8.06 23.64
C ALA A 249 5.54 -9.50 24.17
N ASP A 250 5.14 -9.73 25.42
CA ASP A 250 5.11 -11.10 25.97
C ASP A 250 3.92 -11.89 25.40
N GLN A 251 4.14 -13.16 25.06
CA GLN A 251 3.12 -14.03 24.46
C GLN A 251 2.86 -15.26 25.36
N THR A 252 1.62 -15.45 25.83
CA THR A 252 1.22 -16.69 26.54
C THR A 252 1.54 -17.91 25.68
N ASN A 253 2.02 -18.99 26.30
CA ASN A 253 2.55 -20.15 25.57
C ASN A 253 2.19 -21.51 26.20
N TYR A 254 1.16 -22.14 25.65
CA TYR A 254 0.77 -23.52 26.01
C TYR A 254 1.59 -24.60 25.29
N LEU A 255 2.55 -24.20 24.47
CA LEU A 255 3.45 -25.10 23.71
C LEU A 255 4.78 -25.33 24.42
N ASN A 256 5.03 -24.66 25.56
CA ASN A 256 6.28 -24.77 26.31
C ASN A 256 6.70 -26.21 26.65
N ASN A 257 5.74 -27.13 26.79
CA ASN A 257 5.99 -28.55 27.08
C ASN A 257 5.83 -29.48 25.85
N ASP A 258 5.55 -28.95 24.66
CA ASP A 258 5.40 -29.73 23.43
C ASP A 258 6.75 -29.83 22.70
N THR A 259 7.39 -31.00 22.76
CA THR A 259 8.71 -31.23 22.16
C THR A 259 8.75 -31.09 20.64
N ASN A 260 7.60 -31.00 19.96
CA ASN A 260 7.52 -30.81 18.51
C ASN A 260 7.30 -29.35 18.12
N SER A 261 7.06 -28.45 19.08
CA SER A 261 6.91 -27.02 18.80
C SER A 261 8.25 -26.31 18.87
N GLN A 262 8.47 -25.32 18.00
CA GLN A 262 9.64 -24.44 18.10
C GLN A 262 9.65 -23.61 19.41
N TYR A 263 8.48 -23.49 20.06
CA TYR A 263 8.33 -22.79 21.32
C TYR A 263 8.52 -23.68 22.57
N PHE A 264 9.02 -24.91 22.37
CA PHE A 264 9.39 -25.81 23.46
C PHE A 264 10.47 -25.18 24.36
N GLY A 265 10.21 -25.13 25.67
CA GLY A 265 11.15 -24.63 26.66
C GLY A 265 11.37 -23.10 26.66
N GLN A 266 10.58 -22.34 25.90
CA GLN A 266 10.68 -20.88 25.81
C GLN A 266 10.00 -20.12 26.97
N GLY A 267 9.32 -20.83 27.88
CA GLY A 267 8.57 -20.22 28.99
C GLY A 267 7.08 -20.05 28.71
N ASP A 268 6.33 -19.65 29.74
CA ASP A 268 4.93 -19.24 29.67
C ASP A 268 4.73 -18.05 30.64
N PRO A 269 4.69 -16.80 30.14
CA PRO A 269 4.75 -16.42 28.72
C PRO A 269 6.15 -16.61 28.09
N ILE A 270 6.22 -16.58 26.75
CA ILE A 270 7.44 -16.31 25.99
C ILE A 270 7.74 -14.82 26.16
N GLU A 271 8.91 -14.50 26.74
CA GLU A 271 9.35 -13.12 26.91
C GLU A 271 9.85 -12.52 25.58
N ASP A 272 9.60 -11.23 25.38
CA ASP A 272 10.08 -10.46 24.21
C ASP A 272 9.71 -11.10 22.85
N PHE A 273 8.49 -11.64 22.72
CA PHE A 273 8.00 -12.24 21.47
C PHE A 273 7.82 -11.16 20.39
N VAL A 274 8.20 -11.50 19.16
CA VAL A 274 8.09 -10.60 18.00
C VAL A 274 6.74 -10.80 17.33
N HIS A 275 5.93 -9.75 17.28
CA HIS A 275 4.65 -9.73 16.58
C HIS A 275 4.80 -9.03 15.24
N ASP A 276 4.54 -9.78 14.16
CA ASP A 276 4.63 -9.31 12.79
C ASP A 276 3.24 -9.12 12.14
N HIS A 277 3.18 -8.22 11.15
CA HIS A 277 1.98 -7.95 10.34
C HIS A 277 0.75 -7.53 11.16
N VAL A 278 0.93 -6.91 12.32
CA VAL A 278 -0.16 -6.51 13.21
C VAL A 278 -1.01 -5.44 12.53
N LEU A 279 -2.32 -5.68 12.41
CA LEU A 279 -3.26 -4.71 11.87
C LEU A 279 -3.30 -3.45 12.74
N ARG A 280 -3.04 -2.30 12.13
CA ARG A 280 -3.04 -1.01 12.82
C ARG A 280 -4.12 -0.04 12.37
N ALA A 281 -4.53 -0.12 11.10
CA ALA A 281 -5.60 0.72 10.56
C ALA A 281 -6.19 0.12 9.28
N SER A 282 -7.39 0.61 8.90
CA SER A 282 -7.93 0.45 7.55
C SER A 282 -8.04 1.83 6.90
N LEU A 283 -7.54 1.94 5.66
CA LEU A 283 -7.61 3.15 4.84
C LEU A 283 -8.91 3.20 4.00
N THR A 284 -9.67 2.10 4.02
CA THR A 284 -11.00 1.96 3.39
C THR A 284 -12.05 1.71 4.47
N ASP A 285 -13.30 1.48 4.09
CA ASP A 285 -14.18 0.69 4.95
C ASP A 285 -13.49 -0.64 5.29
N ILE A 286 -13.75 -1.17 6.50
CA ILE A 286 -13.07 -2.37 7.00
C ILE A 286 -13.35 -3.60 6.11
N PHE A 287 -14.48 -3.63 5.40
CA PHE A 287 -14.82 -4.68 4.43
C PHE A 287 -14.57 -4.25 2.96
N GLY A 288 -14.05 -3.04 2.79
CA GLY A 288 -13.59 -2.48 1.53
C GLY A 288 -14.54 -1.46 0.92
N ASN A 289 -13.96 -0.50 0.21
CA ASN A 289 -14.71 0.46 -0.60
C ASN A 289 -15.12 -0.20 -1.92
N ALA A 290 -16.30 0.14 -2.45
CA ALA A 290 -16.70 -0.34 -3.77
C ALA A 290 -15.74 0.20 -4.86
N ILE A 291 -15.23 -0.71 -5.70
CA ILE A 291 -14.50 -0.34 -6.90
C ILE A 291 -15.51 0.10 -7.95
N THR A 292 -15.29 1.26 -8.57
CA THR A 292 -16.13 1.72 -9.68
C THR A 292 -15.92 0.79 -10.86
N SER A 293 -17.00 0.32 -11.49
CA SER A 293 -16.89 -0.66 -12.55
C SER A 293 -16.05 -0.15 -13.73
N THR A 294 -15.15 -1.00 -14.23
CA THR A 294 -14.29 -0.71 -15.38
C THR A 294 -14.47 -1.77 -16.47
N ALA A 295 -14.14 -1.42 -17.71
CA ALA A 295 -13.97 -2.41 -18.77
C ALA A 295 -12.73 -3.30 -18.50
N ALA A 296 -12.59 -4.39 -19.25
CA ALA A 296 -11.37 -5.19 -19.20
C ALA A 296 -10.15 -4.31 -19.56
N LEU A 297 -9.07 -4.46 -18.81
CA LEU A 297 -7.78 -3.77 -18.94
C LEU A 297 -7.83 -2.24 -18.70
N GLU A 298 -9.00 -1.69 -18.35
CA GLU A 298 -9.15 -0.32 -17.89
C GLU A 298 -8.81 -0.24 -16.40
N GLU A 299 -7.86 0.65 -16.08
CA GLU A 299 -7.32 0.82 -14.74
C GLU A 299 -8.30 1.60 -13.84
N TYR A 300 -8.53 1.09 -12.64
CA TYR A 300 -9.12 1.82 -11.55
C TYR A 300 -8.01 2.37 -10.65
N THR A 301 -8.04 3.67 -10.35
CA THR A 301 -7.06 4.30 -9.45
C THR A 301 -7.76 5.10 -8.36
N THR A 302 -7.25 5.03 -7.14
CA THR A 302 -7.71 5.84 -6.02
C THR A 302 -6.55 6.20 -5.09
N THR A 303 -6.57 7.41 -4.54
CA THR A 303 -5.62 7.84 -3.52
C THR A 303 -6.33 7.92 -2.18
N LEU A 304 -5.79 7.21 -1.20
CA LEU A 304 -6.30 7.14 0.17
C LEU A 304 -5.29 7.81 1.10
N THR A 305 -5.78 8.48 2.14
CA THR A 305 -4.93 9.12 3.14
C THR A 305 -5.30 8.65 4.53
N ALA A 306 -4.29 8.54 5.40
CA ALA A 306 -4.46 8.24 6.81
C ALA A 306 -3.42 8.98 7.65
N ASN A 307 -3.80 9.31 8.88
CA ASN A 307 -2.84 9.79 9.86
C ASN A 307 -2.17 8.61 10.55
N VAL A 308 -0.85 8.56 10.54
CA VAL A 308 -0.03 7.57 11.22
C VAL A 308 0.26 8.07 12.65
N PRO A 309 -0.20 7.36 13.69
CA PRO A 309 0.13 7.68 15.08
C PRO A 309 1.64 7.70 15.33
N ALA A 310 2.09 8.58 16.23
CA ALA A 310 3.51 8.83 16.48
C ALA A 310 4.24 7.67 17.17
N ASP A 311 3.50 6.73 17.75
CA ASP A 311 3.99 5.51 18.39
C ASP A 311 4.23 4.36 17.40
N TYR A 312 3.87 4.54 16.12
CA TYR A 312 4.08 3.53 15.09
C TYR A 312 5.48 3.70 14.47
N ASP A 313 6.20 2.60 14.27
CA ASP A 313 7.49 2.65 13.57
C ASP A 313 7.27 2.61 12.05
N VAL A 314 7.32 3.77 11.40
CA VAL A 314 7.14 3.92 9.95
C VAL A 314 8.04 2.99 9.15
N SER A 315 9.26 2.68 9.63
CA SER A 315 10.18 1.79 8.92
C SER A 315 9.74 0.32 8.90
N LYS A 316 8.75 -0.03 9.73
CA LYS A 316 8.15 -1.36 9.86
C LYS A 316 6.69 -1.41 9.42
N LEU A 317 6.18 -0.31 8.84
CA LEU A 317 4.83 -0.25 8.30
C LEU A 317 4.77 -0.79 6.87
N GLU A 318 3.69 -1.52 6.59
CA GLU A 318 3.37 -2.08 5.28
C GLU A 318 1.88 -1.87 4.96
N LEU A 319 1.58 -1.63 3.70
CA LEU A 319 0.22 -1.66 3.18
C LEU A 319 -0.10 -3.06 2.67
N VAL A 320 -1.18 -3.66 3.17
CA VAL A 320 -1.78 -4.87 2.61
C VAL A 320 -3.04 -4.48 1.86
N VAL A 321 -3.04 -4.74 0.56
CA VAL A 321 -4.12 -4.36 -0.36
C VAL A 321 -4.78 -5.62 -0.90
N MET A 322 -6.11 -5.66 -0.86
CA MET A 322 -6.90 -6.78 -1.35
C MET A 322 -7.99 -6.29 -2.29
N VAL A 323 -8.18 -7.00 -3.39
CA VAL A 323 -9.40 -6.89 -4.19
C VAL A 323 -10.27 -8.08 -3.83
N THR A 324 -11.50 -7.80 -3.39
CA THR A 324 -12.45 -8.83 -2.95
C THR A 324 -13.70 -8.83 -3.82
N GLU A 325 -14.39 -9.96 -3.81
CA GLU A 325 -15.78 -10.08 -4.24
C GLU A 325 -16.73 -9.32 -3.29
N GLU A 326 -17.99 -9.20 -3.69
CA GLU A 326 -19.06 -8.62 -2.87
C GLU A 326 -19.22 -9.38 -1.53
N ASP A 327 -19.03 -10.70 -1.54
CA ASP A 327 -19.10 -11.58 -0.36
C ASP A 327 -17.83 -11.58 0.52
N ASN A 328 -16.92 -10.62 0.29
CA ASN A 328 -15.62 -10.48 0.97
C ASN A 328 -14.55 -11.52 0.61
N SER A 329 -14.81 -12.51 -0.24
CA SER A 329 -13.75 -13.43 -0.66
C SER A 329 -12.65 -12.72 -1.45
N ALA A 330 -11.39 -12.98 -1.12
CA ALA A 330 -10.26 -12.31 -1.75
C ALA A 330 -9.98 -12.91 -3.15
N VAL A 331 -9.92 -12.04 -4.15
CA VAL A 331 -9.57 -12.40 -5.54
C VAL A 331 -8.06 -12.40 -5.72
N ASN A 332 -7.42 -11.30 -5.32
CA ASN A 332 -5.97 -11.18 -5.25
C ASN A 332 -5.57 -10.18 -4.16
N SER A 333 -4.31 -10.22 -3.75
CA SER A 333 -3.70 -9.25 -2.85
C SER A 333 -2.32 -8.81 -3.32
N GLN A 334 -1.85 -7.71 -2.74
CA GLN A 334 -0.51 -7.15 -2.91
C GLN A 334 -0.13 -6.50 -1.59
N HIS A 335 1.16 -6.44 -1.30
CA HIS A 335 1.67 -5.66 -0.18
C HIS A 335 2.95 -4.92 -0.56
N ALA A 336 3.20 -3.80 0.12
CA ALA A 336 4.36 -2.95 -0.08
C ALA A 336 4.67 -2.15 1.19
N LYS A 337 5.95 -1.95 1.50
CA LYS A 337 6.33 -1.11 2.63
C LYS A 337 5.84 0.32 2.40
N VAL A 338 5.59 1.05 3.47
CA VAL A 338 5.33 2.49 3.35
C VAL A 338 6.57 3.19 2.77
N ASN A 339 6.37 4.15 1.86
CA ASN A 339 7.42 4.80 1.05
C ASN A 339 8.03 3.90 -0.04
N GLU A 340 7.30 2.88 -0.49
CA GLU A 340 7.68 2.02 -1.60
C GLU A 340 6.67 2.17 -2.77
N VAL A 341 7.21 2.10 -3.99
CA VAL A 341 6.43 1.89 -5.21
C VAL A 341 6.50 0.42 -5.59
N LYS A 342 5.35 -0.22 -5.62
CA LYS A 342 5.15 -1.61 -6.02
C LYS A 342 4.27 -1.64 -7.26
N ALA A 343 4.87 -2.03 -8.39
CA ALA A 343 4.16 -2.15 -9.65
C ALA A 343 3.19 -3.37 -9.63
N TYR A 344 2.46 -3.56 -10.74
CA TYR A 344 1.60 -4.73 -10.91
C TYR A 344 2.39 -6.04 -10.81
N GLU A 345 1.89 -6.97 -9.99
CA GLU A 345 2.39 -8.35 -9.86
C GLU A 345 1.25 -9.37 -9.73
#